data_AF-A0A9D7ZQS2-F1
#
_entry.id   AF-A0A9D7ZQS2-F1
#
_cell.length_a   1.000
_cell.length_b   1.000
_cell.length_c   1.000
_cell.angle_alpha   90.00
_cell.angle_beta   90.00
_cell.angle_gamma   90.00
#
_symmetry.space_group_name_H-M   'P 1'
#
loop_
_entity.id
_entity.type
_entity.pdbx_description
1 polymer ?
#
loop_
_entity_poly.entity_id
_entity_poly.type
_entity_poly.pdbx_seq_one_letter_code
_entity_poly.pdbx_strand_id
1 'polypeptide(L)'
;MTRPRKRAFPNTYVIVFFVIIFAAILTWFVPGGTFDRQTIVVNGVERQVINPESFNFTGNEPQTWEIFSALFDGFVDKADIIVFILLIGGAFWIMNRTKAIDMGIYAFLRFTKRMEHNRFLR
;
A
#
# COMPACT_ATOMS: atom_id res chain seq x y z
N MET A 1 6.05 -19.96 -40.71
CA MET A 1 5.71 -19.87 -39.27
C MET A 1 5.92 -18.45 -38.77
N THR A 2 4.88 -17.61 -38.78
CA THR A 2 4.94 -16.24 -38.26
C THR A 2 4.71 -16.28 -36.75
N ARG A 3 5.70 -15.86 -35.96
CA ARG A 3 5.59 -15.76 -34.49
C ARG A 3 4.41 -14.83 -34.13
N PRO A 4 3.50 -15.22 -33.23
CA PRO A 4 2.43 -14.33 -32.80
C PRO A 4 3.02 -13.13 -32.07
N ARG A 5 2.59 -11.91 -32.44
CA ARG A 5 2.93 -10.68 -31.71
C ARG A 5 2.45 -10.83 -30.26
N LYS A 6 3.39 -10.85 -29.30
CA LYS A 6 3.06 -10.73 -27.89
C LYS A 6 2.32 -9.40 -27.70
N ARG A 7 1.02 -9.43 -27.37
CA ARG A 7 0.32 -8.24 -26.88
C ARG A 7 1.07 -7.78 -25.63
N ALA A 8 1.63 -6.57 -25.68
CA ALA A 8 2.21 -5.96 -24.51
C ALA A 8 1.07 -5.69 -23.52
N PHE A 9 1.19 -6.24 -22.31
CA PHE A 9 0.28 -5.87 -21.24
C PHE A 9 0.44 -4.36 -20.97
N PRO A 10 -0.66 -3.63 -20.70
CA PRO A 10 -0.57 -2.22 -20.34
C PRO A 10 0.35 -2.04 -19.14
N ASN A 11 1.09 -0.93 -19.10
CA ASN A 11 1.89 -0.57 -17.94
C ASN A 11 0.97 -0.41 -16.71
N THR A 12 1.45 -0.78 -15.53
CA THR A 12 0.74 -0.60 -14.25
C THR A 12 0.16 0.81 -14.10
N TYR A 13 0.90 1.86 -14.51
CA TYR A 13 0.42 3.25 -14.45
C TYR A 13 -0.81 3.49 -15.32
N VAL A 14 -0.89 2.84 -16.49
CA VAL A 14 -2.06 2.93 -17.39
C VAL A 14 -3.27 2.26 -16.75
N ILE A 15 -3.07 1.10 -16.12
CA ILE A 15 -4.15 0.38 -15.42
C ILE A 15 -4.70 1.24 -14.29
N VAL A 16 -3.84 1.81 -13.44
CA VAL A 16 -4.24 2.67 -12.32
C VAL A 16 -5.00 3.90 -12.82
N PHE A 17 -4.55 4.55 -13.90
CA PHE A 17 -5.23 5.70 -14.49
C PHE A 17 -6.67 5.38 -14.90
N PHE A 18 -6.90 4.23 -15.57
CA PHE A 18 -8.26 3.81 -15.92
C PHE A 18 -9.12 3.49 -14.70
N VAL A 19 -8.54 2.92 -13.65
CA VAL A 19 -9.26 2.67 -12.38
C VAL A 19 -9.70 3.99 -11.74
N ILE A 20 -8.85 5.02 -11.75
CA ILE A 20 -9.18 6.34 -11.21
C ILE A 20 -10.33 6.97 -12.01
N ILE A 21 -10.25 6.99 -13.34
CA ILE A 21 -11.34 7.53 -14.19
C ILE A 21 -12.64 6.76 -13.94
N PHE A 22 -12.57 5.43 -13.87
CA PHE A 22 -13.74 4.60 -13.63
C PHE A 22 -14.37 4.90 -12.26
N ALA A 23 -13.56 4.99 -11.21
CA ALA A 23 -14.01 5.36 -9.87
C ALA A 23 -14.63 6.76 -9.86
N ALA A 24 -14.02 7.72 -10.55
CA ALA A 24 -14.55 9.06 -10.69
C ALA A 24 -15.93 9.02 -11.36
N ILE A 25 -16.08 8.38 -12.52
CA ILE A 25 -17.38 8.26 -13.22
C ILE A 25 -18.46 7.67 -12.32
N LEU A 26 -18.12 6.70 -11.47
CA LEU A 26 -19.07 6.12 -10.52
C LEU A 26 -19.60 7.15 -9.50
N THR A 27 -18.85 8.19 -9.15
CA THR A 27 -19.30 9.25 -8.21
C THR A 27 -20.50 10.05 -8.72
N TRP A 28 -20.79 10.04 -10.03
CA TRP A 28 -22.00 10.65 -10.57
C TRP A 28 -23.26 9.81 -10.30
N PHE A 29 -23.11 8.49 -10.19
CA PHE A 29 -24.24 7.56 -10.08
C PHE A 29 -24.43 7.04 -8.66
N VAL A 30 -23.35 6.93 -7.88
CA VAL A 30 -23.35 6.31 -6.56
C VAL A 30 -23.32 7.41 -5.48
N PRO A 31 -24.40 7.60 -4.71
CA PRO A 31 -24.42 8.55 -3.59
C PRO A 31 -23.53 8.07 -2.45
N GLY A 32 -22.99 9.05 -1.72
CA GLY A 32 -22.37 8.81 -0.43
C GLY A 32 -23.41 8.41 0.62
N GLY A 33 -22.95 7.88 1.74
CA GLY A 33 -23.78 7.57 2.89
C GLY A 33 -23.09 8.02 4.17
N THR A 34 -23.85 8.64 5.07
CA THR A 34 -23.36 9.05 6.38
C THR A 34 -24.22 8.47 7.48
N PHE A 35 -23.60 8.26 8.65
CA PHE A 35 -24.29 7.92 9.87
C PHE A 35 -24.07 9.03 10.89
N ASP A 36 -25.14 9.40 11.60
CA ASP A 36 -25.04 10.34 12.70
C ASP A 36 -24.29 9.72 13.89
N ARG A 37 -23.40 10.53 14.49
CA ARG A 37 -22.70 10.16 15.72
C ARG A 37 -23.46 10.71 16.91
N GLN A 38 -23.77 9.85 17.88
CA GLN A 38 -24.40 10.23 19.14
C GLN A 38 -23.39 10.06 20.28
N THR A 39 -23.39 11.00 21.21
CA THR A 39 -22.59 10.89 22.43
C THR A 39 -23.37 10.09 23.46
N ILE A 40 -22.94 8.87 23.75
CA ILE A 40 -23.47 8.07 24.85
C ILE A 40 -22.47 8.03 25.99
N VAL A 41 -22.97 8.10 27.23
CA VAL A 41 -22.13 7.95 28.42
C VAL A 41 -22.04 6.46 28.73
N VAL A 42 -20.85 5.89 28.56
CA VAL A 42 -20.55 4.50 28.96
C VAL A 42 -19.58 4.56 30.13
N ASN A 43 -20.00 4.08 31.30
CA ASN A 43 -19.19 4.08 32.52
C ASN A 43 -18.68 5.47 32.95
N GLY A 44 -19.49 6.52 32.79
CA GLY A 44 -19.13 7.89 33.17
C GLY A 44 -18.18 8.61 32.20
N VAL A 45 -17.83 7.99 31.08
CA VAL A 45 -17.03 8.60 30.01
C VAL A 45 -17.90 8.80 28.78
N GLU A 46 -17.94 10.03 28.28
CA GLU A 46 -18.60 10.37 27.02
C GLU A 46 -17.87 9.70 25.86
N ARG A 47 -18.60 8.91 25.06
CA ARG A 47 -18.09 8.29 23.84
C ARG A 47 -19.00 8.66 22.68
N GLN A 48 -18.39 9.19 21.61
CA GLN A 48 -19.09 9.32 20.34
C GLN A 48 -19.19 7.94 19.69
N VAL A 49 -20.41 7.43 19.57
CA VAL A 49 -20.71 6.18 18.88
C VAL A 49 -21.55 6.48 17.65
N ILE A 50 -21.40 5.66 16.62
CA ILE A 50 -22.23 5.72 15.42
C ILE A 50 -23.59 5.13 15.78
N ASN A 51 -24.68 5.84 15.50
CA ASN A 51 -26.03 5.28 15.61
C ASN A 51 -26.29 4.41 14.35
N PRO A 52 -26.49 3.09 14.48
CA PRO A 52 -26.69 2.20 13.32
C PRO A 52 -27.97 2.47 12.53
N GLU A 53 -28.98 3.10 13.16
CA GLU A 53 -30.28 3.37 12.54
C GLU A 53 -30.33 4.71 11.80
N SER A 54 -29.31 5.57 11.96
CA SER A 54 -29.28 6.92 11.37
C SER A 54 -28.60 6.98 10.00
N PHE A 55 -28.60 5.88 9.25
CA PHE A 55 -28.05 5.89 7.90
C PHE A 55 -28.85 6.83 6.99
N ASN A 56 -28.17 7.83 6.43
CA ASN A 56 -28.74 8.74 5.47
C ASN A 56 -27.84 8.81 4.23
N PHE A 57 -28.44 8.73 3.04
CA PHE A 57 -27.72 8.98 1.80
C PHE A 57 -27.42 10.47 1.68
N THR A 58 -26.17 10.81 1.40
CA THR A 58 -25.76 12.17 1.06
C THR A 58 -25.88 12.38 -0.45
N GLY A 59 -25.97 13.64 -0.87
CA GLY A 59 -25.96 14.00 -2.29
C GLY A 59 -24.69 13.48 -3.00
N ASN A 60 -24.81 13.26 -4.31
CA ASN A 60 -23.66 12.89 -5.15
C ASN A 60 -22.70 14.08 -5.23
N GLU A 61 -21.41 13.84 -5.00
CA GLU A 61 -20.35 14.84 -5.17
C GLU A 61 -19.45 14.41 -6.34
N PRO A 62 -19.83 14.77 -7.59
CA PRO A 62 -19.15 14.29 -8.78
C PRO A 62 -17.72 14.80 -8.88
N GLN A 63 -16.77 13.89 -9.06
CA GLN A 63 -15.33 14.20 -9.10
C GLN A 63 -14.87 14.44 -10.54
N THR A 64 -14.61 15.70 -10.92
CA THR A 64 -14.20 16.11 -12.26
C THR A 64 -12.72 16.49 -12.32
N TRP A 65 -12.38 17.62 -11.72
CA TRP A 65 -11.02 18.17 -11.71
C TRP A 65 -10.16 17.57 -10.60
N GLU A 66 -10.82 17.05 -9.57
CA GLU A 66 -10.25 16.38 -8.41
C GLU A 66 -9.52 15.09 -8.80
N ILE A 67 -9.81 14.52 -9.97
CA ILE A 67 -9.06 13.38 -10.52
C ILE A 67 -7.57 13.70 -10.66
N PHE A 68 -7.24 14.94 -11.01
CA PHE A 68 -5.84 15.37 -11.16
C PHE A 68 -5.16 15.59 -9.81
N SER A 69 -5.90 15.99 -8.77
CA SER A 69 -5.36 16.12 -7.41
C SER A 69 -5.26 14.77 -6.70
N ALA A 70 -6.14 13.81 -7.00
CA ALA A 70 -6.19 12.49 -6.37
C ALA A 70 -4.84 11.75 -6.43
N LEU A 71 -4.07 11.95 -7.49
CA LEU A 71 -2.70 11.42 -7.57
C LEU A 71 -1.82 12.02 -6.48
N PHE A 72 -1.80 13.35 -6.35
CA PHE A 72 -1.01 14.07 -5.36
C PHE A 72 -1.47 13.74 -3.93
N ASP A 73 -2.78 13.72 -3.69
CA ASP A 73 -3.36 13.36 -2.40
C ASP A 73 -2.96 11.94 -1.99
N GLY A 74 -2.94 11.00 -2.95
CA GLY A 74 -2.44 9.65 -2.72
C GLY A 74 -0.94 9.60 -2.37
N PHE A 75 -0.11 10.47 -2.95
CA PHE A 75 1.30 10.59 -2.58
C PHE A 75 1.47 11.13 -1.16
N VAL A 76 0.67 12.13 -0.76
CA VAL A 76 0.70 12.71 0.59
C VAL A 76 0.25 11.69 1.63
N ASP A 77 -0.87 10.99 1.40
CA ASP A 77 -1.39 9.95 2.29
C ASP A 77 -0.44 8.74 2.44
N LYS A 78 0.40 8.49 1.43
CA LYS A 78 1.40 7.40 1.44
C LYS A 78 2.84 7.88 1.61
N ALA A 79 3.05 9.13 2.03
CA ALA A 79 4.38 9.70 2.21
C ALA A 79 5.24 8.87 3.17
N ASP A 80 4.67 8.37 4.26
CA ASP A 80 5.38 7.54 5.26
C ASP A 80 6.00 6.28 4.63
N ILE A 81 5.26 5.61 3.74
CA ILE A 81 5.73 4.40 3.05
C ILE A 81 6.85 4.76 2.07
N ILE A 82 6.71 5.86 1.33
CA ILE A 82 7.72 6.31 0.36
C ILE A 82 9.03 6.63 1.09
N VAL A 83 8.96 7.40 2.18
CA VAL A 83 10.12 7.72 3.02
C VAL A 83 10.74 6.45 3.60
N PHE A 84 9.94 5.52 4.08
CA PHE A 84 10.42 4.24 4.60
C PHE A 84 11.18 3.42 3.55
N ILE A 85 10.63 3.28 2.34
CA ILE A 85 11.29 2.57 1.23
C ILE A 85 12.61 3.26 0.84
N LEU A 86 12.65 4.59 0.82
CA LEU A 86 13.88 5.34 0.54
C LEU A 86 14.94 5.13 1.62
N LEU A 87 14.56 5.18 2.90
CA LEU A 87 15.48 4.92 4.02
C LEU A 87 16.02 3.49 3.98
N ILE A 88 15.16 2.51 3.73
CA ILE A 88 15.56 1.12 3.50
C ILE A 88 16.53 1.06 2.31
N GLY A 89 16.18 1.64 1.17
CA GLY A 89 17.04 1.65 -0.02
C GLY A 89 18.43 2.22 0.27
N GLY A 90 18.50 3.33 1.02
CA GLY A 90 19.75 3.95 1.45
C GLY A 90 20.55 3.06 2.41
N ALA A 91 19.91 2.47 3.42
CA ALA A 91 20.55 1.55 4.35
C ALA A 91 21.09 0.31 3.64
N PHE A 92 20.28 -0.31 2.76
CA PHE A 92 20.70 -1.44 1.93
C PHE A 92 21.84 -1.07 0.99
N TRP A 93 21.84 0.14 0.43
CA TRP A 93 22.94 0.63 -0.39
C TRP A 93 24.25 0.73 0.40
N ILE A 94 24.22 1.29 1.61
CA ILE A 94 25.39 1.36 2.50
C ILE A 94 25.87 -0.06 2.87
N MET A 95 24.97 -0.95 3.26
CA MET A 95 25.30 -2.33 3.61
C MET A 95 25.92 -3.10 2.43
N ASN A 96 25.44 -2.86 1.21
CA ASN A 96 25.99 -3.48 0.01
C ASN A 96 27.37 -2.88 -0.35
N ARG A 97 27.53 -1.56 -0.23
CA ARG A 97 28.80 -0.88 -0.49
C ARG A 97 29.90 -1.32 0.48
N THR A 98 29.55 -1.58 1.73
CA THR A 98 30.50 -2.09 2.74
C THR A 98 30.74 -3.60 2.64
N LYS A 99 30.03 -4.31 1.73
CA LYS A 99 30.03 -5.78 1.62
C LYS A 99 29.64 -6.49 2.92
N ALA A 100 28.89 -5.82 3.80
CA ALA A 100 28.43 -6.39 5.05
C ALA A 100 27.51 -7.60 4.81
N ILE A 101 26.65 -7.52 3.79
CA ILE A 101 25.76 -8.61 3.39
C ILE A 101 26.57 -9.82 2.91
N ASP A 102 27.54 -9.60 2.02
CA ASP A 102 28.41 -10.67 1.50
C ASP A 102 29.15 -11.38 2.65
N MET A 103 29.76 -10.61 3.56
CA MET A 103 30.48 -11.16 4.71
C MET A 103 29.55 -11.93 5.67
N GLY A 104 28.32 -11.46 5.84
CA GLY A 104 27.28 -12.17 6.59
C GLY A 104 26.94 -13.52 5.96
N ILE A 105 26.75 -13.57 4.65
CA ILE A 105 26.51 -14.82 3.90
C ILE A 105 27.71 -15.76 4.05
N TYR A 106 28.94 -15.26 3.90
CA TYR A 106 30.16 -16.07 4.09
C TYR A 106 30.30 -16.60 5.52
N ALA A 107 29.89 -15.83 6.54
CA ALA A 107 29.87 -16.29 7.92
C ALA A 107 28.84 -17.40 8.12
N PHE A 108 27.63 -17.25 7.55
CA PHE A 108 26.57 -18.24 7.62
C PHE A 108 26.95 -19.56 6.93
N LEU A 109 27.55 -19.50 5.73
CA LEU A 109 28.04 -20.68 5.02
C LEU A 109 29.15 -21.39 5.79
N ARG A 110 30.08 -20.64 6.41
CA ARG A 110 31.14 -21.22 7.25
C ARG A 110 30.57 -21.91 8.49
N PHE A 111 29.59 -21.29 9.15
CA PHE A 111 28.88 -21.89 10.28
C PHE A 111 28.20 -23.20 9.88
N THR A 112 27.48 -23.19 8.75
CA THR A 112 26.78 -24.39 8.24
C THR A 112 27.75 -25.52 7.90
N LYS A 113 28.85 -25.25 7.19
CA LYS A 113 29.88 -26.27 6.89
C LYS A 113 30.53 -26.85 8.14
N ARG A 114 30.74 -26.02 9.18
CA ARG A 114 31.27 -26.49 10.46
C ARG A 114 30.30 -27.44 11.16
N MET A 115 28.99 -27.20 11.06
CA MET A 115 27.96 -28.11 11.58
C MET A 115 27.86 -29.40 10.77
N GLU A 116 27.99 -29.33 9.44
CA GLU A 116 28.01 -30.50 8.56
C GLU A 116 29.20 -31.42 8.82
N HIS A 117 30.36 -30.84 9.16
CA HIS A 117 31.56 -31.62 9.51
C HIS A 117 31.46 -32.29 10.90
N ASN A 118 30.49 -31.89 11.73
CA ASN A 118 30.23 -32.58 12.99
C ASN A 118 29.55 -33.93 12.68
N ARG A 119 30.19 -35.01 13.11
CA ARG A 119 29.83 -36.43 12.90
C ARG A 119 28.41 -36.83 13.36
N PHE A 120 27.63 -35.89 13.89
CA PHE A 120 26.27 -36.08 14.39
C PHE A 120 25.18 -35.95 13.30
N LEU A 121 25.50 -35.40 12.12
CA LEU A 121 24.57 -35.19 10.99
C LEU A 121 24.88 -36.05 9.76
N ARG A 122 25.78 -37.03 9.88
CA ARG A 122 26.17 -37.94 8.80
C ARG A 122 25.58 -39.33 9.01
#